data_AF-A0A1Q9TQJ1-F1
#
_entry.id   AF-A0A1Q9TQJ1-F1
#
_cell.length_a   1.000
_cell.length_b   1.000
_cell.length_c   1.000
_cell.angle_alpha   90.00
_cell.angle_beta   90.00
_cell.angle_gamma   90.00
#
_symmetry.space_group_name_H-M   'P 1'
#
loop_
_entity.id
_entity.type
_entity.pdbx_description
1 polymer ?
#
loop_
_entity_poly.entity_id
_entity_poly.type
_entity_poly.pdbx_seq_one_letter_code
_entity_poly.pdbx_strand_id
1 'polypeptide(L)'
;MSASIVRDALVSTLRTWCLVLDGDLLGTPPADDGAGLADHLTNRVENIRHHVEGGAAVDEITAAVSAARDQVHGRDRAASTLAGLCPDCQSPVYGPHGVAQARCRANGCTGMVDVAAWRENALSRLTGATLPAVDVARVASVLTGERVTGDRVRQWAARGKLTAVNTGQCARPVYRVADVCALLGTPGHRTAS
;
A
#
# COMPACT_ATOMS: atom_id res chain seq x y z
N MET A 1 -18.11 -12.81 17.21
CA MET A 1 -17.61 -11.83 18.19
C MET A 1 -18.46 -10.58 18.02
N SER A 2 -18.94 -9.94 19.09
CA SER A 2 -19.76 -8.72 18.95
C SER A 2 -18.86 -7.51 18.65
N ALA A 3 -19.39 -6.51 17.93
CA ALA A 3 -18.65 -5.29 17.59
C ALA A 3 -18.17 -4.51 18.83
N SER A 4 -18.89 -4.61 19.95
CA SER A 4 -18.47 -4.02 21.23
C SER A 4 -17.20 -4.67 21.78
N ILE A 5 -17.10 -6.01 21.75
CA ILE A 5 -15.94 -6.75 22.26
C ILE A 5 -14.67 -6.38 21.50
N VAL A 6 -14.75 -6.27 20.17
CA VAL A 6 -13.59 -5.95 19.34
C VAL A 6 -13.14 -4.49 19.51
N ARG A 7 -14.10 -3.57 19.65
CA ARG A 7 -13.81 -2.16 19.99
C ARG A 7 -13.12 -2.07 21.35
N ASP A 8 -13.65 -2.75 22.36
CA ASP A 8 -13.12 -2.69 23.72
C ASP A 8 -11.72 -3.32 23.79
N ALA A 9 -11.48 -4.39 23.03
CA ALA A 9 -10.15 -4.99 22.88
C ALA A 9 -9.16 -4.01 22.22
N LEU A 10 -9.54 -3.35 21.12
CA LEU A 10 -8.68 -2.35 20.47
C LEU A 10 -8.33 -1.18 21.41
N VAL A 11 -9.34 -0.62 22.09
CA VAL A 11 -9.13 0.49 23.04
C VAL A 11 -8.25 0.03 24.20
N SER A 12 -8.45 -1.17 24.72
CA SER A 12 -7.62 -1.75 25.77
C SER A 12 -6.17 -1.90 25.31
N THR A 13 -5.91 -2.45 24.11
CA THR A 13 -4.56 -2.61 23.57
C THR A 13 -3.86 -1.26 23.41
N LEU A 14 -4.53 -0.25 22.83
CA LEU A 14 -3.94 1.09 22.69
C LEU A 14 -3.62 1.72 24.05
N ARG A 15 -4.53 1.58 25.02
CA ARG A 15 -4.32 2.08 26.39
C ARG A 15 -3.12 1.44 27.06
N THR A 16 -3.01 0.11 26.99
CA THR A 16 -1.87 -0.62 27.56
C THR A 16 -0.57 -0.13 26.97
N TRP A 17 -0.48 0.00 25.64
CA TRP A 17 0.76 0.43 25.00
C TRP A 17 1.10 1.90 25.28
N CYS A 18 0.13 2.80 25.45
CA CYS A 18 0.42 4.15 25.93
C CYS A 18 1.12 4.13 27.30
N LEU A 19 0.59 3.38 28.26
CA LEU A 19 1.14 3.31 29.62
C LEU A 19 2.52 2.64 29.66
N VAL A 20 2.69 1.56 28.90
CA VAL A 20 3.97 0.86 28.76
C VAL A 20 5.05 1.77 28.17
N LEU A 21 4.74 2.46 27.07
CA LEU A 21 5.70 3.30 26.35
C LEU A 21 6.02 4.61 27.08
N ASP A 22 5.10 5.12 27.89
CA ASP A 22 5.38 6.25 28.80
C ASP A 22 6.12 5.80 30.07
N GLY A 23 6.29 4.48 30.28
CA GLY A 23 6.96 3.93 31.46
C GLY A 23 6.13 4.04 32.76
N ASP A 24 4.82 4.29 32.64
CA ASP A 24 3.91 4.53 33.76
C ASP A 24 2.73 3.55 33.72
N LEU A 25 3.01 2.28 34.05
CA LEU A 25 2.04 1.18 33.98
C LEU A 25 0.82 1.37 34.89
N LEU A 26 0.94 2.20 35.93
CA LEU A 26 -0.14 2.52 36.88
C LEU A 26 -0.69 3.94 36.68
N GLY A 27 -0.23 4.61 35.63
CA GLY A 27 -0.57 5.99 35.31
C GLY A 27 -1.96 6.16 34.75
N THR A 28 -2.36 7.43 34.62
CA THR A 28 -3.59 7.80 33.94
C THR A 28 -3.35 7.73 32.42
N PRO A 29 -4.18 6.99 31.66
CA PRO A 29 -4.09 7.00 30.21
C PRO A 29 -4.20 8.43 29.64
N PRO A 30 -3.50 8.74 28.54
CA PRO A 30 -3.50 10.08 27.96
C PRO A 30 -4.85 10.47 27.34
N ALA A 31 -5.75 9.51 27.13
CA ALA A 31 -7.11 9.71 26.67
C ALA A 31 -8.03 8.53 27.06
N ASP A 32 -9.34 8.78 27.06
CA ASP A 32 -10.36 7.78 27.39
C ASP A 32 -10.91 7.03 26.16
N ASP A 33 -10.66 7.55 24.97
CA ASP A 33 -11.13 6.98 23.71
C ASP A 33 -9.98 6.54 22.79
N GLY A 34 -10.30 5.65 21.85
CA GLY A 34 -9.31 5.07 20.94
C GLY A 34 -8.66 6.09 19.99
N ALA A 35 -9.32 7.19 19.64
CA ALA A 35 -8.75 8.20 18.74
C ALA A 35 -7.67 9.01 19.48
N GLY A 36 -7.95 9.46 20.70
CA GLY A 36 -6.96 10.14 21.53
C GLY A 36 -5.75 9.25 21.87
N LEU A 37 -5.99 7.97 22.16
CA LEU A 37 -4.90 7.01 22.40
C LEU A 37 -4.04 6.79 21.14
N ALA A 38 -4.66 6.66 19.96
CA ALA A 38 -3.94 6.50 18.70
C ALA A 38 -3.12 7.75 18.33
N ASP A 39 -3.65 8.95 18.58
CA ASP A 39 -2.94 10.21 18.34
C ASP A 39 -1.69 10.33 19.22
N HIS A 40 -1.82 9.97 20.51
CA HIS A 40 -0.70 9.95 21.45
C HIS A 40 0.44 9.03 21.01
N LEU A 41 0.11 7.83 20.52
CA LEU A 41 1.09 6.87 20.00
C LEU A 41 1.71 7.34 18.68
N THR A 42 0.92 7.96 17.81
CA THR A 42 1.38 8.51 16.53
C THR A 42 2.42 9.62 16.74
N ASN A 43 2.21 10.47 17.75
CA ASN A 43 3.17 11.52 18.12
C ASN A 43 4.45 10.99 18.79
N ARG A 44 4.54 9.68 19.04
CA ARG A 44 5.68 9.01 19.70
C ARG A 44 6.35 7.93 18.85
N VAL A 45 6.08 7.87 17.55
CA VAL A 45 6.61 6.82 16.65
C VAL A 45 8.13 6.65 16.76
N GLU A 46 8.91 7.72 16.87
CA GLU A 46 10.37 7.60 17.03
C GLU A 46 10.77 7.02 18.39
N ASN A 47 10.04 7.34 19.47
CA ASN A 47 10.28 6.72 20.78
C ASN A 47 9.96 5.23 20.73
N ILE A 48 8.86 4.85 20.06
CA ILE A 48 8.45 3.45 19.88
C ILE A 48 9.53 2.66 19.13
N ARG A 49 10.09 3.22 18.06
CA ARG A 49 11.16 2.56 17.28
C ARG A 49 12.40 2.22 18.07
N HIS A 50 12.70 3.01 19.10
CA HIS A 50 13.88 2.82 19.94
C HIS A 50 13.56 2.16 21.29
N HIS A 51 12.28 1.94 21.59
CA HIS A 51 11.85 1.28 22.82
C HIS A 51 12.13 -0.22 22.76
N VAL A 52 12.57 -0.80 23.88
CA VAL A 52 12.90 -2.24 23.96
C VAL A 52 11.71 -3.15 23.60
N GLU A 53 10.49 -2.72 23.91
CA GLU A 53 9.25 -3.44 23.56
C GLU A 53 8.58 -2.91 22.28
N GLY A 54 9.23 -2.03 21.52
CA GLY A 54 8.65 -1.38 20.35
C GLY A 54 8.14 -2.36 19.28
N GLY A 55 8.83 -3.50 19.09
CA GLY A 55 8.39 -4.55 18.18
C GLY A 55 7.07 -5.19 18.62
N ALA A 56 6.96 -5.56 19.90
CA ALA A 56 5.74 -6.12 20.47
C ALA A 56 4.56 -5.13 20.40
N ALA A 57 4.83 -3.84 20.64
CA ALA A 57 3.84 -2.78 20.49
C ALA A 57 3.26 -2.72 19.08
N VAL A 58 4.13 -2.76 18.05
CA VAL A 58 3.69 -2.73 16.65
C VAL A 58 2.87 -3.97 16.30
N ASP A 59 3.32 -5.15 16.71
CA ASP A 59 2.65 -6.41 16.39
C ASP A 59 1.24 -6.47 17.01
N GLU A 60 1.12 -6.14 18.30
CA GLU A 60 -0.15 -6.19 19.01
C GLU A 60 -1.14 -5.12 18.53
N ILE A 61 -0.68 -3.88 18.32
CA ILE A 61 -1.53 -2.82 17.77
C ILE A 61 -1.99 -3.20 16.36
N THR A 62 -1.10 -3.74 15.53
CA THR A 62 -1.45 -4.19 14.17
C THR A 62 -2.47 -5.32 14.19
N ALA A 63 -2.30 -6.29 15.11
CA ALA A 63 -3.25 -7.39 15.29
C ALA A 63 -4.62 -6.90 15.76
N ALA A 64 -4.67 -5.99 16.74
CA ALA A 64 -5.92 -5.41 17.25
C ALA A 64 -6.65 -4.60 16.17
N VAL A 65 -5.92 -3.82 15.37
CA VAL A 65 -6.48 -3.08 14.23
C VAL A 65 -7.00 -4.02 13.16
N SER A 66 -6.28 -5.10 12.87
CA SER A 66 -6.70 -6.12 11.90
C SER A 66 -7.99 -6.81 12.36
N ALA A 67 -8.08 -7.21 13.63
CA ALA A 67 -9.29 -7.78 14.20
C ALA A 67 -10.49 -6.81 14.15
N ALA A 68 -10.26 -5.52 14.44
CA ALA A 68 -11.27 -4.47 14.31
C ALA A 68 -11.75 -4.28 12.86
N ARG A 69 -10.82 -4.28 11.90
CA ARG A 69 -11.13 -4.22 10.47
C ARG A 69 -11.95 -5.43 10.04
N ASP A 70 -11.53 -6.64 10.40
CA ASP A 70 -12.22 -7.87 10.06
C ASP A 70 -13.66 -7.89 10.59
N GLN A 71 -13.88 -7.35 11.79
CA GLN A 71 -15.21 -7.24 12.38
C GLN A 71 -16.11 -6.21 11.67
N VAL A 72 -15.56 -5.08 11.22
CA VAL A 72 -16.29 -4.05 10.47
C VAL A 72 -16.59 -4.51 9.04
N HIS A 73 -15.70 -5.29 8.45
CA HIS A 73 -15.83 -5.74 7.06
C HIS A 73 -16.59 -7.08 6.91
N GLY A 74 -16.80 -7.80 8.01
CA GLY A 74 -17.52 -9.07 8.06
C GLY A 74 -16.67 -10.24 7.55
N ARG A 75 -16.82 -11.42 8.17
CA ARG A 75 -16.04 -12.63 7.86
C ARG A 75 -16.33 -13.24 6.47
N ASP A 76 -17.30 -12.70 5.73
CA ASP A 76 -17.95 -13.34 4.56
C ASP A 76 -17.96 -12.49 3.26
N ARG A 77 -16.97 -11.63 3.02
CA ARG A 77 -16.80 -11.05 1.67
C ARG A 77 -15.37 -11.18 1.16
N ALA A 78 -15.28 -11.72 -0.06
CA ALA A 78 -14.11 -11.69 -0.92
C ALA A 78 -13.27 -10.44 -0.67
N ALA A 79 -12.00 -10.65 -0.34
CA ALA A 79 -11.02 -9.65 0.07
C ALA A 79 -11.34 -8.26 -0.49
N SER A 80 -11.71 -7.32 0.38
CA SER A 80 -11.94 -5.94 -0.02
C SER A 80 -10.65 -5.38 -0.62
N THR A 81 -10.66 -5.08 -1.91
CA THR A 81 -9.50 -4.58 -2.64
C THR A 81 -9.48 -3.05 -2.63
N LEU A 82 -8.30 -2.47 -2.82
CA LEU A 82 -8.18 -1.04 -3.06
C LEU A 82 -8.92 -0.70 -4.36
N ALA A 83 -9.97 0.09 -4.23
CA ALA A 83 -10.77 0.62 -5.33
C ALA A 83 -10.11 1.89 -5.91
N GLY A 84 -9.41 2.66 -5.07
CA GLY A 84 -8.59 3.79 -5.46
C GLY A 84 -8.41 4.79 -4.31
N LEU A 85 -8.05 6.03 -4.64
CA LEU A 85 -8.02 7.16 -3.70
C LEU A 85 -9.21 8.07 -3.97
N CYS A 86 -9.86 8.54 -2.90
CA CYS A 86 -10.97 9.49 -3.00
C CYS A 86 -10.49 10.78 -3.70
N PRO A 87 -11.19 11.28 -4.74
CA PRO A 87 -10.79 12.51 -5.42
C PRO A 87 -10.79 13.72 -4.47
N ASP A 88 -11.72 13.78 -3.52
CA ASP A 88 -11.94 14.96 -2.68
C ASP A 88 -10.99 14.99 -1.47
N CYS A 89 -10.88 13.88 -0.74
CA CYS A 89 -10.12 13.83 0.52
C CYS A 89 -8.86 12.97 0.46
N GLN A 90 -8.55 12.39 -0.72
CA GLN A 90 -7.39 11.53 -0.96
C GLN A 90 -7.30 10.28 -0.07
N SER A 91 -8.31 10.01 0.76
CA SER A 91 -8.34 8.82 1.61
C SER A 91 -8.49 7.56 0.76
N PRO A 92 -7.86 6.43 1.15
CA PRO A 92 -7.99 5.18 0.43
C PRO A 92 -9.44 4.68 0.48
N VAL A 93 -9.97 4.31 -0.68
CA VAL A 93 -11.31 3.78 -0.84
C VAL A 93 -11.21 2.31 -1.19
N TYR A 94 -11.96 1.48 -0.46
CA TYR A 94 -11.96 0.05 -0.62
C TYR A 94 -13.34 -0.44 -1.07
N GLY A 95 -13.34 -1.50 -1.86
CA GLY A 95 -14.56 -2.13 -2.32
C GLY A 95 -14.34 -3.59 -2.73
N PRO A 96 -15.45 -4.33 -2.94
CA PRO A 96 -15.35 -5.71 -3.40
C PRO A 96 -14.64 -5.77 -4.75
N HIS A 97 -13.98 -6.90 -4.99
CA HIS A 97 -13.30 -7.14 -6.26
C HIS A 97 -14.28 -6.96 -7.44
N GLY A 98 -13.86 -6.19 -8.46
CA GLY A 98 -14.68 -5.91 -9.64
C GLY A 98 -15.76 -4.84 -9.47
N VAL A 99 -15.82 -4.14 -8.32
CA VAL A 99 -16.76 -3.01 -8.16
C VAL A 99 -16.42 -1.90 -9.16
N ALA A 100 -17.42 -1.37 -9.85
CA ALA A 100 -17.24 -0.28 -10.81
C ALA A 100 -17.00 1.07 -10.11
N GLN A 101 -17.75 1.33 -9.02
CA GLN A 101 -17.67 2.56 -8.25
C GLN A 101 -17.65 2.27 -6.75
N ALA A 102 -16.82 3.00 -6.00
CA ALA A 102 -16.72 2.87 -4.55
C ALA A 102 -16.86 4.23 -3.86
N ARG A 103 -17.68 4.28 -2.82
CA ARG A 103 -17.94 5.50 -2.05
C ARG A 103 -16.88 5.68 -0.96
N CYS A 104 -16.35 6.89 -0.83
CA CYS A 104 -15.50 7.28 0.29
C CYS A 104 -16.28 7.19 1.61
N ARG A 105 -15.63 6.62 2.63
CA ARG A 105 -16.18 6.48 3.98
C ARG A 105 -15.52 7.40 5.01
N ALA A 106 -14.66 8.32 4.56
CA ALA A 106 -14.10 9.33 5.45
C ALA A 106 -15.21 10.26 5.96
N ASN A 107 -15.13 10.65 7.23
CA ASN A 107 -16.15 11.49 7.86
C ASN A 107 -16.33 12.81 7.09
N GLY A 108 -17.58 13.13 6.74
CA GLY A 108 -17.92 14.35 5.99
C GLY A 108 -17.58 14.31 4.50
N CYS A 109 -17.00 13.21 3.99
CA CYS A 109 -16.69 13.07 2.57
C CYS A 109 -17.76 12.25 1.84
N THR A 110 -18.21 12.76 0.70
CA THR A 110 -19.18 12.09 -0.19
C THR A 110 -18.55 11.62 -1.50
N GLY A 111 -17.22 11.72 -1.62
CA GLY A 111 -16.49 11.41 -2.84
C GLY A 111 -16.71 9.99 -3.34
N MET A 112 -16.75 9.86 -4.65
CA MET A 112 -16.95 8.60 -5.37
C MET A 112 -15.72 8.31 -6.22
N VAL A 113 -15.22 7.08 -6.13
CA VAL A 113 -14.11 6.60 -6.94
C VAL A 113 -14.68 5.73 -8.05
N ASP A 114 -14.46 6.13 -9.29
CA ASP A 114 -14.55 5.22 -10.43
C ASP A 114 -13.28 4.37 -10.47
N VAL A 115 -13.44 3.05 -10.27
CA VAL A 115 -12.32 2.13 -10.10
C VAL A 115 -11.58 1.92 -11.43
N ALA A 116 -12.29 1.90 -12.54
CA ALA A 116 -11.69 1.73 -13.85
C ALA A 116 -10.88 2.97 -14.22
N ALA A 117 -11.47 4.15 -14.08
CA ALA A 117 -10.80 5.42 -14.37
C ALA A 117 -9.62 5.67 -13.43
N TRP A 118 -9.73 5.33 -12.13
CA TRP A 118 -8.61 5.46 -11.21
C TRP A 118 -7.46 4.52 -11.58
N ARG A 119 -7.76 3.26 -11.93
CA ARG A 119 -6.74 2.30 -12.38
C ARG A 119 -6.07 2.76 -13.66
N GLU A 120 -6.85 3.23 -14.64
CA GLU A 120 -6.31 3.76 -15.89
C GLU A 120 -5.40 4.98 -15.66
N ASN A 121 -5.81 5.91 -14.80
CA ASN A 121 -4.97 7.05 -14.42
C ASN A 121 -3.70 6.61 -13.67
N ALA A 122 -3.81 5.66 -12.73
CA ALA A 122 -2.67 5.12 -12.00
C ALA A 122 -1.69 4.42 -12.97
N LEU A 123 -2.20 3.63 -13.90
CA LEU A 123 -1.43 2.97 -14.95
C LEU A 123 -0.77 3.99 -15.89
N SER A 124 -1.50 5.03 -16.30
CA SER A 124 -0.96 6.14 -17.10
C SER A 124 0.18 6.87 -16.37
N ARG A 125 0.03 7.19 -15.08
CA ARG A 125 1.12 7.78 -14.27
C ARG A 125 2.32 6.84 -14.14
N LEU A 126 2.08 5.54 -14.05
CA LEU A 126 3.14 4.53 -14.01
C LEU A 126 3.90 4.41 -15.33
N THR A 127 3.32 4.73 -16.49
CA THR A 127 4.07 4.75 -17.77
C THR A 127 5.24 5.74 -17.74
N GLY A 128 5.09 6.86 -17.03
CA GLY A 128 6.14 7.85 -16.82
C GLY A 128 7.09 7.54 -15.66
N ALA A 129 6.84 6.47 -14.90
CA ALA A 129 7.65 6.12 -13.74
C ALA A 129 8.98 5.47 -14.13
N THR A 130 9.98 5.67 -13.29
CA THR A 130 11.30 5.04 -13.37
C THR A 130 11.45 4.10 -12.19
N LEU A 131 11.54 2.79 -12.43
CA LEU A 131 11.49 1.75 -11.40
C LEU A 131 12.63 0.73 -11.57
N PRO A 132 12.96 -0.04 -10.52
CA PRO A 132 13.85 -1.20 -10.64
C PRO A 132 13.32 -2.24 -11.65
N ALA A 133 14.21 -3.06 -12.21
CA ALA A 133 13.89 -4.03 -13.26
C ALA A 133 12.69 -4.96 -12.94
N VAL A 134 12.56 -5.41 -11.69
CA VAL A 134 11.46 -6.31 -11.28
C VAL A 134 10.13 -5.59 -11.29
N ASP A 135 10.11 -4.35 -10.80
CA ASP A 135 8.89 -3.55 -10.67
C ASP A 135 8.45 -3.02 -12.04
N VAL A 136 9.39 -2.55 -12.87
CA VAL A 136 9.13 -2.21 -14.28
C VAL A 136 8.59 -3.41 -15.06
N ALA A 137 9.16 -4.61 -14.89
CA ALA A 137 8.66 -5.81 -15.57
C ALA A 137 7.23 -6.16 -15.16
N ARG A 138 6.92 -6.03 -13.86
CA ARG A 138 5.57 -6.25 -13.34
C ARG A 138 4.57 -5.25 -13.92
N VAL A 139 4.92 -3.96 -13.90
CA VAL A 139 4.06 -2.89 -14.44
C VAL A 139 3.88 -3.06 -15.96
N ALA A 140 4.95 -3.31 -16.71
CA ALA A 140 4.89 -3.54 -18.15
C ALA A 140 4.02 -4.75 -18.50
N SER A 141 4.06 -5.82 -17.69
CA SER A 141 3.20 -6.99 -17.90
C SER A 141 1.72 -6.68 -17.73
N VAL A 142 1.39 -5.84 -16.74
CA VAL A 142 0.01 -5.39 -16.52
C VAL A 142 -0.46 -4.47 -17.64
N LEU A 143 0.40 -3.57 -18.12
CA LEU A 143 0.07 -2.59 -19.16
C LEU A 143 -0.08 -3.21 -20.55
N THR A 144 0.76 -4.19 -20.90
CA THR A 144 0.81 -4.77 -22.26
C THR A 144 0.07 -6.11 -22.37
N GLY A 145 -0.23 -6.76 -21.23
CA GLY A 145 -0.76 -8.12 -21.20
C GLY A 145 0.27 -9.21 -21.53
N GLU A 146 1.49 -8.85 -21.94
CA GLU A 146 2.58 -9.81 -22.16
C GLU A 146 3.33 -10.07 -20.86
N ARG A 147 3.63 -11.34 -20.54
CA ARG A 147 4.44 -11.67 -19.37
C ARG A 147 5.89 -11.24 -19.56
N VAL A 148 6.34 -10.28 -18.75
CA VAL A 148 7.73 -9.79 -18.68
C VAL A 148 8.33 -10.11 -17.32
N THR A 149 9.58 -10.58 -17.30
CA THR A 149 10.32 -10.84 -16.07
C THR A 149 11.44 -9.81 -15.86
N GLY A 150 11.85 -9.61 -14.61
CA GLY A 150 12.99 -8.74 -14.30
C GLY A 150 14.28 -9.17 -15.00
N ASP A 151 14.48 -10.47 -15.20
CA ASP A 151 15.63 -11.00 -15.95
C ASP A 151 15.59 -10.60 -17.43
N ARG A 152 14.42 -10.60 -18.06
CA ARG A 152 14.25 -10.16 -19.45
C ARG A 152 14.61 -8.68 -19.61
N VAL A 153 14.20 -7.84 -18.64
CA VAL A 153 14.59 -6.42 -18.58
C VAL A 153 16.10 -6.25 -18.44
N ARG A 154 16.74 -7.02 -17.54
CA ARG A 154 18.21 -7.00 -17.38
C ARG A 154 18.93 -7.46 -18.63
N GLN A 155 18.42 -8.48 -19.33
CA GLN A 155 18.99 -8.96 -20.59
C GLN A 155 18.87 -7.91 -21.70
N TRP A 156 17.75 -7.20 -21.79
CA TRP A 156 17.61 -6.08 -22.73
C TRP A 156 18.60 -4.96 -22.42
N ALA A 157 18.80 -4.62 -21.15
CA ALA A 157 19.81 -3.65 -20.75
C ALA A 157 21.23 -4.11 -21.10
N ALA A 158 21.59 -5.36 -20.78
CA ALA A 158 22.89 -5.94 -21.10
C ALA A 158 23.18 -6.00 -22.61
N ARG A 159 22.12 -6.11 -23.43
CA ARG A 159 22.21 -6.10 -24.90
C ARG A 159 22.10 -4.69 -25.51
N GLY A 160 22.11 -3.64 -24.70
CA GLY A 160 22.02 -2.24 -25.15
C GLY A 160 20.65 -1.84 -25.72
N LYS A 161 19.60 -2.64 -25.49
CA LYS A 161 18.23 -2.34 -25.94
C LYS A 161 17.45 -1.47 -24.94
N LEU A 162 17.91 -1.40 -23.70
CA LEU A 162 17.36 -0.52 -22.65
C LEU A 162 18.51 0.25 -22.01
N THR A 163 18.29 1.55 -21.80
CA THR A 163 19.22 2.40 -21.07
C THR A 163 18.72 2.59 -19.64
N ALA A 164 19.59 2.33 -18.66
CA ALA A 164 19.26 2.63 -17.27
C ALA A 164 19.30 4.16 -17.05
N VAL A 165 18.31 4.70 -16.36
CA VAL A 165 18.18 6.16 -16.12
C VAL A 165 19.11 6.64 -15.01
N ASN A 166 19.45 5.76 -14.06
CA ASN A 166 20.35 6.08 -12.97
C ASN A 166 21.38 4.96 -12.81
N THR A 167 22.63 5.29 -13.14
CA THR A 167 23.81 4.42 -12.96
C THR A 167 24.85 5.14 -12.11
N GLY A 168 24.44 5.70 -10.96
CA GLY A 168 25.42 6.04 -9.92
C GLY A 168 26.21 4.80 -9.53
N GLN A 169 27.50 4.94 -9.21
CA GLN A 169 28.45 3.82 -8.99
C GLN A 169 28.02 2.79 -7.93
N CYS A 170 27.02 3.10 -7.09
CA CYS A 170 26.46 2.20 -6.09
C CYS A 170 24.93 2.04 -6.15
N ALA A 171 24.24 2.65 -7.13
CA ALA A 171 22.78 2.60 -7.22
C ALA A 171 22.30 1.43 -8.08
N ARG A 172 21.25 0.72 -7.62
CA ARG A 172 20.58 -0.30 -8.44
C ARG A 172 20.02 0.37 -9.71
N PRO A 173 20.22 -0.21 -10.90
CA PRO A 173 19.75 0.39 -12.14
C PRO A 173 18.23 0.43 -12.17
N VAL A 174 17.71 1.58 -12.61
CA VAL A 174 16.28 1.84 -12.78
C VAL A 174 15.97 2.16 -14.24
N TYR A 175 14.78 1.79 -14.67
CA TYR A 175 14.35 1.81 -16.07
C TYR A 175 13.01 2.54 -16.17
N ARG A 176 12.78 3.23 -17.29
CA ARG A 176 11.47 3.82 -17.55
C ARG A 176 10.50 2.73 -18.00
N VAL A 177 9.28 2.78 -17.47
CA VAL A 177 8.22 1.84 -17.88
C VAL A 177 7.92 2.00 -19.37
N ALA A 178 7.85 3.23 -19.88
CA ALA A 178 7.62 3.52 -21.29
C ALA A 178 8.62 2.82 -22.23
N ASP A 179 9.91 2.82 -21.91
CA ASP A 179 10.96 2.22 -22.75
C ASP A 179 10.81 0.69 -22.83
N VAL A 180 10.42 0.07 -21.71
CA VAL A 180 10.15 -1.38 -21.68
C VAL A 180 8.89 -1.73 -22.45
N CYS A 181 7.82 -0.93 -22.32
CA CYS A 181 6.60 -1.10 -23.11
C CYS A 181 6.86 -0.91 -24.60
N ALA A 182 7.71 0.05 -24.99
CA ALA A 182 8.09 0.27 -26.39
C ALA A 182 8.77 -0.96 -27.00
N LEU A 183 9.66 -1.64 -26.27
CA LEU A 183 10.29 -2.89 -26.75
C LEU A 183 9.30 -4.05 -26.95
N LEU A 184 8.16 -4.03 -26.26
CA LEU A 184 7.08 -5.02 -26.42
C LEU A 184 6.16 -4.65 -27.59
N GLY A 185 5.91 -3.34 -27.79
CA GLY A 185 5.10 -2.80 -28.88
C GLY A 185 5.84 -2.71 -30.22
N THR A 186 7.16 -2.90 -30.25
CA THR A 186 7.91 -3.00 -31.51
C THR A 186 7.76 -4.42 -32.04
N PRO A 187 7.07 -4.66 -33.18
CA PRO A 187 7.11 -5.97 -33.82
C PRO A 187 8.55 -6.26 -34.24
N GLY A 188 9.26 -6.97 -33.37
CA GLY A 188 10.60 -7.46 -33.64
C GLY A 188 10.54 -8.34 -34.88
N HIS A 189 11.21 -7.87 -35.93
CA HIS A 189 11.54 -8.56 -37.16
C HIS A 189 11.69 -10.07 -36.94
N ARG A 190 10.66 -10.85 -37.30
CA ARG A 190 10.81 -12.29 -37.50
C ARG A 190 11.48 -12.49 -38.85
N THR A 191 12.81 -12.51 -38.85
CA THR A 191 13.57 -13.07 -39.96
C THR A 191 13.57 -14.59 -39.85
N ALA A 192 12.94 -15.20 -40.86
CA ALA A 192 13.22 -16.48 -41.51
C ALA A 192 13.32 -17.78 -40.69
N SER A 193 12.42 -18.72 -41.00
CA SER A 193 12.71 -19.82 -41.94
C SER A 193 11.43 -20.26 -42.62
#